data_AF-A0A6C1PJX8-F1
#
_entry.id   AF-A0A6C1PJX8-F1
#
_cell.length_a   1.000
_cell.length_b   1.000
_cell.length_c   1.000
_cell.angle_alpha   90.00
_cell.angle_beta   90.00
_cell.angle_gamma   90.00
#
_symmetry.space_group_name_H-M   'P 1'
#
loop_
_entity.id
_entity.type
_entity.pdbx_description
1 polymer ?
#
loop_
_entity_poly.entity_id
_entity_poly.type
_entity_poly.pdbx_seq_one_letter_code
_entity_poly.pdbx_strand_id
1 'polypeptide(L)'
;MVSCPDRERDRGVTHVTEQSARLHYVGTMNEQAVSTLKAIIKELHANPDADRSELARRFKSAAVHVSAVDIATAEQEAIEEGIPLESVRKLCDVHLDLFTDEAQRSRAELPPGHPLVILYSEHDTLLSQIRAARKLLLPEGGEPTPSPAEMIAMVTQTLKVMEAAPRYFEKEENALFPVIERYGITRPPAIMWSEHDALREIFKEFAGLGPADRERGGRLLLSAEEILSSHVHKEETILFRTALSHIQPDEWRAIRRDFDEIGYMHAATPPALETGAPSAKAAAPPTSAPAVPAPSPPAAATEQIELPSGSLSKLHLEAILNALPVDVTFVDADDRVAYFNEPAERVFPRARSVIGRTVQNCHPPKSVHVVEEILRTFKSGERDSEEFYLHLGERYVYIQYFAVRDTEGRYLGCLEASQDIAPIQSITGEKRILE
;
A
#
# COMPACT_ATOMS: atom_id res chain seq x y z
N MET A 1 -7.25 76.06 15.48
CA MET A 1 -7.29 75.83 16.93
C MET A 1 -7.04 74.35 17.17
N VAL A 2 -5.85 74.07 17.68
CA VAL A 2 -5.38 72.89 18.44
C VAL A 2 -5.85 71.51 17.98
N SER A 3 -4.94 70.83 17.27
CA SER A 3 -4.90 69.37 17.06
C SER A 3 -4.91 68.60 18.38
N CYS A 4 -5.66 67.51 18.40
CA CYS A 4 -5.66 66.51 19.46
C CYS A 4 -4.33 65.72 19.43
N PRO A 5 -3.71 65.39 20.60
CA PRO A 5 -2.39 64.79 20.65
C PRO A 5 -2.42 63.26 20.54
N ASP A 6 -1.36 62.75 19.91
CA ASP A 6 -0.93 61.36 19.90
C ASP A 6 -0.84 60.77 21.32
N ARG A 7 -1.37 59.56 21.50
CA ARG A 7 -0.98 58.66 22.60
C ARG A 7 -0.30 57.44 22.00
N GLU A 8 1.02 57.45 22.09
CA GLU A 8 1.87 56.28 22.09
C GLU A 8 1.31 55.22 23.05
N ARG A 9 1.17 53.98 22.58
CA ARG A 9 1.14 52.79 23.43
C ARG A 9 2.31 51.90 23.05
N ASP A 10 3.33 52.10 23.87
CA ASP A 10 4.32 51.17 24.40
C ASP A 10 4.27 49.72 23.92
N ARG A 11 5.44 49.26 23.48
CA ARG A 11 5.73 47.91 22.97
C ARG A 11 6.03 47.00 24.16
N GLY A 12 5.07 46.17 24.56
CA GLY A 12 5.31 45.00 25.40
C GLY A 12 5.62 43.77 24.55
N VAL A 13 6.88 43.60 24.15
CA VAL A 13 7.39 42.34 23.59
C VAL A 13 7.55 41.34 24.75
N THR A 14 6.59 40.44 24.92
CA THR A 14 6.79 39.24 25.73
C THR A 14 7.42 38.17 24.86
N HIS A 15 8.73 37.98 25.05
CA HIS A 15 9.47 36.79 24.62
C HIS A 15 8.77 35.53 25.14
N VAL A 16 8.12 34.78 24.26
CA VAL A 16 7.80 33.36 24.50
C VAL A 16 8.94 32.58 23.87
N THR A 17 9.80 32.04 24.73
CA THR A 17 10.91 31.16 24.40
C THR A 17 10.45 29.94 23.58
N GLU A 18 11.23 29.58 22.56
CA GLU A 18 11.07 28.44 21.64
C GLU A 18 11.17 27.06 22.32
N GLN A 19 10.38 26.81 23.37
CA GLN A 19 10.45 25.56 24.13
C GLN A 19 9.08 24.90 24.39
N SER A 20 8.02 25.30 23.69
CA SER A 20 6.66 24.82 23.97
C SER A 20 5.93 24.13 22.81
N ALA A 21 6.64 23.61 21.81
CA ALA A 21 6.03 22.79 20.76
C ALA A 21 6.68 21.40 20.69
N ARG A 22 6.59 20.63 21.78
CA ARG A 22 6.79 19.18 21.75
C ARG A 22 5.43 18.51 21.75
N LEU A 23 5.15 17.80 20.66
CA LEU A 23 4.00 16.92 20.45
C LEU A 23 3.82 16.00 21.66
N HIS A 24 2.63 16.02 22.26
CA HIS A 24 2.23 15.10 23.32
C HIS A 24 1.82 13.74 22.73
N TYR A 25 2.79 12.82 22.66
CA TYR A 25 2.57 11.38 22.83
C TYR A 25 3.72 10.87 23.69
N VAL A 26 3.44 10.55 24.96
CA VAL A 26 4.42 9.98 25.88
C VAL A 26 3.85 8.65 26.38
N GLY A 27 3.99 7.60 25.56
CA GLY A 27 4.64 6.42 26.13
C GLY A 27 6.02 6.90 26.56
N THR A 28 6.43 6.67 27.82
CA THR A 28 7.66 7.25 28.37
C THR A 28 8.82 6.95 27.43
N MET A 29 9.17 7.93 26.60
CA MET A 29 10.35 7.90 25.75
C MET A 29 11.48 7.59 26.71
N ASN A 30 12.17 6.48 26.49
CA ASN A 30 13.33 6.18 27.30
C ASN A 30 14.44 7.13 26.83
N GLU A 31 14.37 8.40 27.22
CA GLU A 31 15.27 9.48 26.78
C GLU A 31 16.73 9.08 27.01
N GLN A 32 16.98 8.31 28.07
CA GLN A 32 18.28 7.77 28.39
C GLN A 32 18.74 6.71 27.38
N ALA A 33 17.83 5.85 26.92
CA ALA A 33 18.14 4.87 25.89
C ALA A 33 18.24 5.50 24.50
N VAL A 34 17.34 6.40 24.10
CA VAL A 34 17.44 7.16 22.83
C VAL A 34 18.76 7.93 22.76
N SER A 35 19.16 8.59 23.87
CA SER A 35 20.45 9.27 23.98
C SER A 35 21.64 8.31 23.86
N THR A 36 21.54 7.12 24.49
CA THR A 36 22.58 6.09 24.40
C THR A 36 22.74 5.55 22.97
N LEU A 37 21.61 5.31 22.29
CA LEU A 37 21.60 4.86 20.89
C LEU A 37 22.20 5.91 19.97
N LYS A 38 21.80 7.17 20.13
CA LYS A 38 22.39 8.30 19.38
C LYS A 38 23.89 8.43 19.62
N ALA A 39 24.37 8.21 20.85
CA ALA A 39 25.80 8.24 21.15
C ALA A 39 26.56 7.10 20.45
N ILE A 40 25.99 5.90 20.40
CA ILE A 40 26.55 4.74 19.68
C ILE A 40 26.62 5.03 18.17
N ILE A 41 25.55 5.58 17.59
CA ILE A 41 25.46 6.00 16.18
C ILE A 41 26.58 7.03 15.85
N LYS A 42 26.79 8.02 16.72
CA LYS A 42 27.85 9.02 16.57
C LYS A 42 29.26 8.42 16.68
N GLU A 43 29.47 7.52 17.63
CA GLU A 43 30.76 6.88 17.89
C GLU A 43 31.22 6.05 16.68
N LEU A 44 30.30 5.28 16.10
CA LEU A 44 30.54 4.50 14.87
C LEU A 44 30.72 5.38 13.63
N HIS A 45 29.98 6.49 13.50
CA HIS A 45 30.19 7.43 12.39
C HIS A 45 31.57 8.09 12.48
N ALA A 46 32.00 8.46 13.69
CA ALA A 46 33.31 9.07 13.93
C ALA A 46 34.48 8.08 13.82
N ASN A 47 34.23 6.80 14.09
CA ASN A 47 35.24 5.75 14.04
C ASN A 47 34.72 4.47 13.35
N PRO A 48 34.92 4.33 12.01
CA PRO A 48 34.48 3.18 11.24
C PRO A 48 35.12 1.83 11.66
N ASP A 49 36.26 1.86 12.36
CA ASP A 49 37.01 0.69 12.85
C ASP A 49 36.68 0.32 14.30
N ALA A 50 35.65 0.94 14.89
CA ALA A 50 35.23 0.64 16.26
C ALA A 50 34.83 -0.84 16.43
N ASP A 51 35.13 -1.41 17.59
CA ASP A 51 34.84 -2.81 17.91
C ASP A 51 33.32 -3.08 17.89
N ARG A 52 32.88 -3.69 16.80
CA ARG A 52 31.46 -3.98 16.55
C ARG A 52 30.85 -4.89 17.61
N SER A 53 31.63 -5.79 18.21
CA SER A 53 31.13 -6.69 19.27
C SER A 53 30.86 -5.94 20.57
N GLU A 54 31.72 -4.97 20.93
CA GLU A 54 31.52 -4.14 22.12
C GLU A 54 30.36 -3.14 21.93
N LEU A 55 30.25 -2.55 20.73
CA LEU A 55 29.14 -1.66 20.38
C LEU A 55 27.82 -2.42 20.36
N ALA A 56 27.79 -3.63 19.78
CA ALA A 56 26.63 -4.51 19.83
C ALA A 56 26.25 -4.88 21.28
N ARG A 57 27.22 -5.08 22.17
CA ARG A 57 26.95 -5.37 23.60
C ARG A 57 26.35 -4.16 24.33
N ARG A 58 26.89 -2.96 24.11
CA ARG A 58 26.35 -1.70 24.65
C ARG A 58 24.96 -1.41 24.08
N PHE A 59 24.78 -1.66 22.79
CA PHE A 59 23.49 -1.60 22.13
C PHE A 59 22.51 -2.61 22.73
N LYS A 60 22.90 -3.88 22.95
CA LYS A 60 22.05 -4.92 23.56
C LYS A 60 21.56 -4.52 24.94
N SER A 61 22.46 -3.98 25.75
CA SER A 61 22.13 -3.53 27.10
C SER A 61 21.17 -2.33 27.10
N ALA A 62 21.23 -1.47 26.09
CA ALA A 62 20.27 -0.38 25.92
C ALA A 62 18.95 -0.88 25.31
N ALA A 63 19.03 -1.77 24.30
CA ALA A 63 17.94 -2.29 23.50
C ALA A 63 16.92 -3.13 24.28
N VAL A 64 17.33 -3.73 25.41
CA VAL A 64 16.44 -4.46 26.34
C VAL A 64 15.26 -3.59 26.83
N HIS A 65 15.40 -2.26 26.79
CA HIS A 65 14.40 -1.31 27.25
C HIS A 65 13.96 -0.32 26.17
N VAL A 66 14.10 -0.69 24.90
CA VAL A 66 13.89 0.19 23.73
C VAL A 66 12.95 -0.50 22.75
N SER A 67 11.91 0.23 22.35
CA SER A 67 10.99 -0.19 21.29
C SER A 67 11.59 0.09 19.89
N ALA A 68 11.08 -0.55 18.85
CA ALA A 68 11.47 -0.23 17.47
C ALA A 68 11.24 1.25 17.13
N VAL A 69 10.25 1.88 17.77
CA VAL A 69 9.96 3.31 17.66
C VAL A 69 11.08 4.17 18.27
N ASP A 70 11.64 3.78 19.41
CA ASP A 70 12.76 4.48 20.04
C ASP A 70 14.04 4.42 19.19
N ILE A 71 14.28 3.29 18.50
CA ILE A 71 15.40 3.13 17.54
C ILE A 71 15.19 4.05 16.34
N ALA A 72 14.02 3.99 15.69
CA ALA A 72 13.70 4.84 14.55
C ALA A 72 13.76 6.34 14.91
N THR A 73 13.40 6.70 16.15
CA THR A 73 13.49 8.06 16.67
C THR A 73 14.94 8.48 16.88
N ALA A 74 15.79 7.63 17.48
CA ALA A 74 17.21 7.92 17.66
C ALA A 74 17.95 8.11 16.32
N GLU A 75 17.60 7.31 15.31
CA GLU A 75 18.11 7.44 13.94
C GLU A 75 17.68 8.77 13.32
N GLN A 76 16.42 9.17 13.51
CA GLN A 76 15.91 10.42 12.99
C GLN A 76 16.60 11.64 13.61
N GLU A 77 16.76 11.65 14.94
CA GLU A 77 17.49 12.72 15.63
C GLU A 77 18.95 12.80 15.16
N ALA A 78 19.59 11.66 14.89
CA ALA A 78 20.96 11.62 14.41
C ALA A 78 21.12 12.23 13.00
N ILE A 79 20.14 12.02 12.12
CA ILE A 79 20.10 12.65 10.79
C ILE A 79 19.90 14.16 10.92
N GLU A 80 18.98 14.61 11.78
CA GLU A 80 18.72 16.03 12.05
C GLU A 80 19.96 16.75 12.62
N GLU A 81 20.80 16.03 13.37
CA GLU A 81 22.08 16.51 13.88
C GLU A 81 23.23 16.44 12.85
N GLY A 82 22.94 16.09 11.60
CA GLY A 82 23.87 16.20 10.47
C GLY A 82 24.61 14.92 10.10
N ILE A 83 24.23 13.75 10.65
CA ILE A 83 24.82 12.47 10.23
C ILE A 83 24.23 12.07 8.87
N PRO A 84 25.06 11.78 7.84
CA PRO A 84 24.56 11.39 6.53
C PRO A 84 23.67 10.14 6.60
N LEU A 85 22.54 10.15 5.88
CA LEU A 85 21.59 9.02 5.81
C LEU A 85 22.28 7.69 5.46
N GLU A 86 23.29 7.72 4.60
CA GLU A 86 24.06 6.53 4.20
C GLU A 86 24.90 5.95 5.36
N SER A 87 25.38 6.80 6.28
CA SER A 87 26.07 6.38 7.50
C SER A 87 25.10 5.76 8.50
N VAL A 88 23.90 6.34 8.65
CA VAL A 88 22.81 5.78 9.46
C VAL A 88 22.32 4.44 8.91
N ARG A 89 22.30 4.26 7.58
CA ARG A 89 21.97 2.98 6.93
C ARG A 89 23.01 1.89 7.16
N LYS A 90 24.32 2.20 7.08
CA LYS A 90 25.40 1.24 7.43
C LYS A 90 25.39 0.84 8.91
N LEU A 91 24.80 1.68 9.77
CA LEU A 91 24.62 1.42 11.19
C LEU A 91 23.48 0.45 11.48
N CYS A 92 22.47 0.37 10.60
CA CYS A 92 21.37 -0.58 10.72
C CYS A 92 21.90 -2.02 10.83
N ASP A 93 22.93 -2.40 10.06
CA ASP A 93 23.52 -3.75 10.03
C ASP A 93 24.01 -4.26 11.40
N VAL A 94 24.35 -3.36 12.35
CA VAL A 94 24.77 -3.74 13.71
C VAL A 94 23.58 -3.97 14.64
N HIS A 95 22.42 -3.36 14.38
CA HIS A 95 21.17 -3.61 15.11
C HIS A 95 20.56 -4.97 14.72
N LEU A 96 20.82 -5.40 13.48
CA LEU A 96 20.25 -6.57 12.84
C LEU A 96 20.60 -7.89 13.57
N ASP A 97 21.88 -8.12 13.88
CA ASP A 97 22.33 -9.35 14.56
C ASP A 97 21.73 -9.55 15.97
N LEU A 98 21.19 -8.49 16.56
CA LEU A 98 20.77 -8.44 17.95
C LEU A 98 19.35 -8.95 18.19
N PHE A 99 18.49 -8.87 17.16
CA PHE A 99 17.08 -9.22 17.21
C PHE A 99 16.76 -10.54 16.50
N THR A 100 17.77 -11.20 15.90
CA THR A 100 17.62 -12.50 15.22
C THR A 100 16.99 -13.57 16.13
N ASP A 101 17.41 -13.65 17.40
CA ASP A 101 16.89 -14.63 18.36
C ASP A 101 15.40 -14.41 18.69
N GLU A 102 14.94 -13.16 18.68
CA GLU A 102 13.56 -12.79 19.02
C GLU A 102 12.64 -12.93 17.79
N ALA A 103 13.12 -12.54 16.60
CA ALA A 103 12.43 -12.77 15.34
C ALA A 103 12.17 -14.27 15.10
N GLN A 104 13.14 -15.13 15.39
CA GLN A 104 12.97 -16.59 15.32
C GLN A 104 11.91 -17.12 16.29
N ARG A 105 11.77 -16.52 17.49
CA ARG A 105 10.71 -16.88 18.44
C ARG A 105 9.35 -16.44 17.94
N SER A 106 9.20 -15.19 17.47
CA SER A 106 7.94 -14.69 16.91
C SER A 106 7.45 -15.57 15.77
N ARG A 107 8.35 -16.02 14.89
CA ARG A 107 8.04 -16.94 13.80
C ARG A 107 7.48 -18.29 14.28
N ALA A 108 7.95 -18.80 15.42
CA ALA A 108 7.52 -20.09 15.98
C ALA A 108 6.20 -20.02 16.77
N GLU A 109 5.82 -18.83 17.26
CA GLU A 109 4.66 -18.65 18.14
C GLU A 109 3.36 -18.31 17.38
N LEU A 110 3.46 -17.89 16.11
CA LEU A 110 2.30 -17.47 15.33
C LEU A 110 1.51 -18.66 14.76
N PRO A 111 0.17 -18.57 14.72
CA PRO A 111 -0.68 -19.66 14.26
C PRO A 111 -0.59 -19.84 12.74
N PRO A 112 -0.87 -21.05 12.23
CA PRO A 112 -1.02 -21.28 10.80
C PRO A 112 -2.03 -20.30 10.16
N GLY A 113 -1.70 -19.81 8.97
CA GLY A 113 -2.54 -18.87 8.24
C GLY A 113 -2.42 -17.41 8.69
N HIS A 114 -1.60 -17.11 9.70
CA HIS A 114 -1.26 -15.74 10.07
C HIS A 114 -0.55 -15.02 8.91
N PRO A 115 -0.91 -13.75 8.59
CA PRO A 115 -0.27 -13.00 7.50
C PRO A 115 1.26 -13.02 7.55
N LEU A 116 1.86 -12.79 8.72
CA LEU A 116 3.32 -12.87 8.86
C LEU A 116 3.89 -14.28 8.63
N VAL A 117 3.18 -15.36 9.01
CA VAL A 117 3.62 -16.74 8.73
C VAL A 117 3.68 -17.00 7.22
N ILE A 118 2.76 -16.39 6.46
CA ILE A 118 2.77 -16.44 5.01
C ILE A 118 4.00 -15.71 4.47
N LEU A 119 4.23 -14.47 4.90
CA LEU A 119 5.40 -13.68 4.48
C LEU A 119 6.73 -14.39 4.82
N TYR A 120 6.89 -14.89 6.05
CA TYR A 120 8.05 -15.68 6.47
C TYR A 120 8.31 -16.90 5.56
N SER A 121 7.27 -17.58 5.09
CA SER A 121 7.39 -18.73 4.18
C SER A 121 7.83 -18.29 2.78
N GLU A 122 7.31 -17.16 2.31
CA GLU A 122 7.65 -16.57 1.01
C GLU A 122 9.09 -16.05 1.01
N HIS A 123 9.56 -15.43 2.12
CA HIS A 123 10.95 -15.05 2.34
C HIS A 123 11.91 -16.22 2.16
N ASP A 124 11.66 -17.32 2.89
CA ASP A 124 12.49 -18.52 2.84
C ASP A 124 12.59 -19.08 1.42
N THR A 125 11.46 -19.08 0.71
CA THR A 125 11.38 -19.62 -0.65
C THR A 125 12.18 -18.76 -1.62
N LEU A 126 11.96 -17.44 -1.61
CA LEU A 126 12.65 -16.53 -2.52
C LEU A 126 14.15 -16.51 -2.24
N LEU A 127 14.54 -16.39 -0.97
CA LEU A 127 15.93 -16.29 -0.57
C LEU A 127 16.70 -17.59 -0.81
N SER A 128 16.12 -18.75 -0.49
CA SER A 128 16.76 -20.05 -0.75
C SER A 128 16.92 -20.32 -2.25
N GLN A 129 15.94 -19.96 -3.07
CA GLN A 129 16.02 -20.12 -4.52
C GLN A 129 17.10 -19.22 -5.13
N ILE A 130 17.14 -17.94 -4.75
CA ILE A 130 18.17 -17.00 -5.22
C ILE A 130 19.57 -17.49 -4.83
N ARG A 131 19.77 -17.93 -3.59
CA ARG A 131 21.03 -18.51 -3.10
C ARG A 131 21.46 -19.74 -3.89
N ALA A 132 20.55 -20.68 -4.09
CA ALA A 132 20.82 -21.91 -4.83
C ALA A 132 21.21 -21.62 -6.28
N ALA A 133 20.49 -20.70 -6.93
CA ALA A 133 20.77 -20.29 -8.30
C ALA A 133 22.08 -19.49 -8.41
N ARG A 134 22.35 -18.56 -7.48
CA ARG A 134 23.62 -17.83 -7.42
C ARG A 134 24.78 -18.80 -7.31
N LYS A 135 24.73 -19.73 -6.35
CA LYS A 135 25.81 -20.70 -6.12
C LYS A 135 26.13 -21.51 -7.38
N LEU A 136 25.10 -21.94 -8.10
CA LEU A 136 25.26 -22.72 -9.33
C LEU A 136 25.83 -21.87 -10.48
N LEU A 137 25.34 -20.64 -10.66
CA LEU A 137 25.77 -19.75 -11.74
C LEU A 137 27.14 -19.09 -11.48
N LEU A 138 27.49 -18.82 -10.22
CA LEU A 138 28.72 -18.17 -9.77
C LEU A 138 29.39 -18.94 -8.61
N PRO A 139 30.02 -20.09 -8.88
CA PRO A 139 30.65 -20.92 -7.85
C PRO A 139 31.95 -20.29 -7.33
N GLU A 140 32.25 -20.48 -6.03
CA GLU A 140 33.37 -19.85 -5.32
C GLU A 140 34.74 -20.56 -5.53
N GLY A 141 34.89 -21.27 -6.65
CA GLY A 141 36.11 -22.03 -7.00
C GLY A 141 36.17 -23.42 -6.36
N GLY A 142 36.69 -24.41 -7.09
CA GLY A 142 36.82 -25.80 -6.63
C GLY A 142 35.55 -26.66 -6.74
N GLU A 143 34.39 -26.07 -7.08
CA GLU A 143 33.16 -26.83 -7.33
C GLU A 143 33.10 -27.36 -8.78
N PRO A 144 32.46 -28.53 -9.01
CA PRO A 144 32.24 -29.05 -10.36
C PRO A 144 31.47 -28.05 -11.23
N THR A 145 31.85 -27.95 -12.50
CA THR A 145 31.06 -27.13 -13.44
C THR A 145 29.69 -27.81 -13.63
N PRO A 146 28.57 -27.10 -13.40
CA PRO A 146 27.24 -27.68 -13.58
C PRO A 146 27.02 -28.01 -15.05
N SER A 147 26.29 -29.08 -15.31
CA SER A 147 25.88 -29.45 -16.66
C SER A 147 24.91 -28.41 -17.25
N PRO A 148 24.83 -28.28 -18.58
CA PRO A 148 23.84 -27.42 -19.23
C PRO A 148 22.39 -27.71 -18.81
N ALA A 149 22.05 -28.99 -18.61
CA ALA A 149 20.71 -29.39 -18.17
C ALA A 149 20.40 -28.91 -16.74
N GLU A 150 21.36 -29.02 -15.81
CA GLU A 150 21.21 -28.51 -14.43
C GLU A 150 21.07 -26.99 -14.42
N MET A 151 21.85 -26.27 -15.24
CA MET A 151 21.75 -24.82 -15.37
C MET A 151 20.37 -24.40 -15.90
N ILE A 152 19.88 -25.04 -16.97
CA ILE A 152 18.57 -24.74 -17.53
C ILE A 152 17.46 -25.00 -16.50
N ALA A 153 17.51 -26.13 -15.79
CA ALA A 153 16.53 -26.46 -14.77
C ALA A 153 16.53 -25.43 -13.61
N MET A 154 17.72 -25.05 -13.13
CA MET A 154 17.87 -24.06 -12.06
C MET A 154 17.36 -22.68 -12.48
N VAL A 155 17.74 -22.21 -13.68
CA VAL A 155 17.27 -20.91 -14.20
C VAL A 155 15.76 -20.94 -14.38
N THR A 156 15.21 -22.00 -14.97
CA THR A 156 13.75 -22.14 -15.17
C THR A 156 13.00 -22.07 -13.85
N GLN A 157 13.47 -22.79 -12.82
CA GLN A 157 12.87 -22.76 -11.50
C GLN A 157 13.00 -21.37 -10.84
N THR A 158 14.14 -20.70 -11.01
CA THR A 158 14.37 -19.35 -10.49
C THR A 158 13.44 -18.34 -11.13
N LEU A 159 13.26 -18.40 -12.45
CA LEU A 159 12.34 -17.53 -13.18
C LEU A 159 10.89 -17.71 -12.71
N LYS A 160 10.46 -18.95 -12.47
CA LYS A 160 9.12 -19.22 -11.92
C LYS A 160 8.92 -18.60 -10.54
N VAL A 161 9.95 -18.65 -9.69
CA VAL A 161 9.92 -18.04 -8.35
C VAL A 161 9.91 -16.51 -8.46
N MET A 162 10.73 -15.93 -9.33
CA MET A 162 10.77 -14.48 -9.58
C MET A 162 9.48 -13.94 -10.19
N GLU A 163 8.82 -14.70 -11.07
CA GLU A 163 7.51 -14.34 -11.64
C GLU A 163 6.42 -14.29 -10.56
N ALA A 164 6.53 -15.11 -9.52
CA ALA A 164 5.59 -15.13 -8.41
C ALA A 164 5.94 -14.13 -7.29
N ALA A 165 7.19 -13.68 -7.20
CA ALA A 165 7.69 -12.78 -6.15
C ALA A 165 6.96 -11.42 -6.05
N PRO A 166 6.46 -10.78 -7.13
CA PRO A 166 5.68 -9.55 -7.02
C PRO A 166 4.51 -9.64 -6.05
N ARG A 167 3.85 -10.80 -5.94
CA ARG A 167 2.74 -11.00 -5.00
C ARG A 167 3.17 -10.88 -3.55
N TYR A 168 4.40 -11.22 -3.22
CA TYR A 168 4.94 -11.02 -1.87
C TYR A 168 5.03 -9.51 -1.57
N PHE A 169 5.66 -8.74 -2.45
CA PHE A 169 5.77 -7.28 -2.31
C PHE A 169 4.39 -6.60 -2.31
N GLU A 170 3.47 -7.00 -3.19
CA GLU A 170 2.14 -6.41 -3.30
C GLU A 170 1.29 -6.60 -2.04
N LYS A 171 1.43 -7.76 -1.37
CA LYS A 171 0.78 -8.02 -0.08
C LYS A 171 1.27 -7.05 0.99
N GLU A 172 2.56 -6.77 1.00
CA GLU A 172 3.09 -5.79 1.92
C GLU A 172 2.62 -4.37 1.58
N GLU A 173 2.83 -3.95 0.35
CA GLU A 173 2.58 -2.59 -0.15
C GLU A 173 1.10 -2.19 -0.08
N ASN A 174 0.20 -3.10 -0.40
CA ASN A 174 -1.22 -2.79 -0.57
C ASN A 174 -2.10 -3.27 0.59
N ALA A 175 -1.57 -4.07 1.53
CA ALA A 175 -2.34 -4.56 2.67
C ALA A 175 -1.65 -4.33 4.02
N LEU A 176 -0.39 -4.73 4.19
CA LEU A 176 0.28 -4.61 5.49
C LEU A 176 0.70 -3.15 5.80
N PHE A 177 1.37 -2.48 4.86
CA PHE A 177 1.89 -1.13 5.06
C PHE A 177 0.77 -0.12 5.33
N PRO A 178 -0.36 -0.10 4.59
CA PRO A 178 -1.44 0.85 4.87
C PRO A 178 -2.00 0.74 6.29
N VAL A 179 -1.98 -0.45 6.89
CA VAL A 179 -2.43 -0.65 8.28
C VAL A 179 -1.37 -0.16 9.27
N ILE A 180 -0.09 -0.49 9.06
CA ILE A 180 1.02 -0.03 9.91
C ILE A 180 1.13 1.51 9.90
N GLU A 181 0.91 2.14 8.75
CA GLU A 181 0.97 3.60 8.59
C GLU A 181 -0.10 4.34 9.39
N ARG A 182 -1.28 3.73 9.61
CA ARG A 182 -2.34 4.29 10.47
C ARG A 182 -1.88 4.45 11.92
N TYR A 183 -0.88 3.69 12.34
CA TYR A 183 -0.24 3.81 13.65
C TYR A 183 0.93 4.82 13.67
N GLY A 184 1.12 5.59 12.59
CA GLY A 184 2.15 6.63 12.49
C GLY A 184 3.54 6.11 12.07
N ILE A 185 3.64 4.84 11.66
CA ILE A 185 4.90 4.20 11.25
C ILE A 185 5.00 4.25 9.73
N THR A 186 5.51 5.35 9.18
CA THR A 186 5.50 5.62 7.71
C THR A 186 6.86 5.48 7.03
N ARG A 187 7.96 5.55 7.79
CA ARG A 187 9.32 5.54 7.23
C ARG A 187 9.82 4.15 6.85
N PRO A 188 9.63 3.10 7.67
CA PRO A 188 10.05 1.75 7.27
C PRO A 188 9.39 1.29 5.96
N PRO A 189 8.05 1.44 5.75
CA PRO A 189 7.40 1.14 4.46
C PRO A 189 8.03 1.84 3.26
N ALA A 190 8.32 3.15 3.38
CA ALA A 190 8.92 3.93 2.30
C ALA A 190 10.32 3.44 1.89
N ILE A 191 11.12 2.93 2.83
CA ILE A 191 12.43 2.33 2.53
C ILE A 191 12.25 0.96 1.85
N MET A 192 11.35 0.12 2.37
CA MET A 192 11.04 -1.20 1.79
C MET A 192 10.62 -1.07 0.32
N TRP A 193 9.81 -0.07 -0.02
CA TRP A 193 9.33 0.13 -1.38
C TRP A 193 10.47 0.32 -2.40
N SER A 194 11.49 1.10 -2.04
CA SER A 194 12.65 1.30 -2.90
C SER A 194 13.49 0.03 -3.10
N GLU A 195 13.50 -0.87 -2.12
CA GLU A 195 14.19 -2.16 -2.19
C GLU A 195 13.38 -3.16 -3.03
N HIS A 196 12.05 -3.15 -2.93
CA HIS A 196 11.17 -3.94 -3.79
C HIS A 196 11.37 -3.57 -5.27
N ASP A 197 11.41 -2.28 -5.59
CA ASP A 197 11.63 -1.81 -6.96
C ASP A 197 13.01 -2.21 -7.50
N ALA A 198 14.05 -2.11 -6.68
CA ALA A 198 15.38 -2.58 -7.04
C ALA A 198 15.39 -4.09 -7.36
N LEU A 199 14.72 -4.91 -6.53
CA LEU A 199 14.59 -6.35 -6.75
C LEU A 199 13.79 -6.67 -8.02
N ARG A 200 12.68 -5.96 -8.27
CA ARG A 200 11.86 -6.12 -9.49
C ARG A 200 12.69 -5.87 -10.75
N GLU A 201 13.51 -4.82 -10.77
CA GLU A 201 14.36 -4.54 -11.92
C GLU A 201 15.46 -5.60 -12.10
N ILE A 202 16.07 -6.10 -11.02
CA ILE A 202 17.02 -7.21 -11.11
C ILE A 202 16.36 -8.48 -11.66
N PHE A 203 15.14 -8.81 -11.21
CA PHE A 203 14.40 -9.98 -11.68
C PHE A 203 14.07 -9.88 -13.17
N LYS A 204 13.66 -8.70 -13.61
CA LYS A 204 13.41 -8.40 -15.02
C LYS A 204 14.67 -8.49 -15.87
N GLU A 205 15.80 -7.97 -15.40
CA GLU A 205 17.08 -8.11 -16.10
C GLU A 205 17.51 -9.57 -16.19
N PHE A 206 17.39 -10.32 -15.08
CA PHE A 206 17.69 -11.76 -15.04
C PHE A 206 16.82 -12.56 -16.01
N ALA A 207 15.53 -12.23 -16.13
CA ALA A 207 14.60 -12.86 -17.07
C ALA A 207 14.94 -12.61 -18.55
N GLY A 208 15.66 -11.52 -18.84
CA GLY A 208 16.12 -11.20 -20.19
C GLY A 208 17.42 -11.91 -20.61
N LEU A 209 18.07 -12.66 -19.72
CA LEU A 209 19.37 -13.28 -20.00
C LEU A 209 19.27 -14.55 -20.85
N GLY A 210 20.26 -14.73 -21.73
CA GLY A 210 20.42 -15.95 -22.52
C GLY A 210 21.32 -16.99 -21.83
N PRO A 211 21.39 -18.23 -22.36
CA PRO A 211 22.24 -19.29 -21.82
C PRO A 211 23.74 -18.95 -21.77
N ALA A 212 24.20 -17.99 -22.60
CA ALA A 212 25.58 -17.53 -22.64
C ALA A 212 25.93 -16.54 -21.51
N ASP A 213 24.94 -15.95 -20.83
CA ASP A 213 25.13 -14.88 -19.85
C ASP A 213 25.31 -15.40 -18.41
N ARG A 214 25.75 -16.65 -18.24
CA ARG A 214 25.86 -17.33 -16.93
C ARG A 214 26.50 -16.46 -15.85
N GLU A 215 27.67 -15.90 -16.13
CA GLU A 215 28.44 -15.12 -15.16
C GLU A 215 27.74 -13.81 -14.78
N ARG A 216 27.08 -13.17 -15.76
CA ARG A 216 26.25 -11.98 -15.53
C ARG A 216 25.04 -12.33 -14.69
N GLY A 217 24.34 -13.41 -15.00
CA GLY A 217 23.21 -13.91 -14.21
C GLY A 217 23.62 -14.22 -12.77
N GLY A 218 24.77 -14.85 -12.58
CA GLY A 218 25.34 -15.10 -11.26
C GLY A 218 25.62 -13.82 -10.46
N ARG A 219 26.16 -12.77 -11.10
CA ARG A 219 26.38 -11.46 -10.45
C ARG A 219 25.08 -10.74 -10.10
N LEU A 220 24.06 -10.80 -10.96
CA LEU A 220 22.74 -10.24 -10.67
C LEU A 220 22.12 -10.93 -9.46
N LEU A 221 22.21 -12.26 -9.39
CA LEU A 221 21.71 -13.01 -8.24
C LEU A 221 22.51 -12.75 -6.96
N LEU A 222 23.82 -12.47 -7.05
CA LEU A 222 24.61 -12.02 -5.89
C LEU A 222 24.08 -10.68 -5.37
N SER A 223 23.85 -9.71 -6.26
CA SER A 223 23.26 -8.41 -5.86
C SER A 223 21.84 -8.58 -5.29
N ALA A 224 21.01 -9.44 -5.89
CA ALA A 224 19.68 -9.74 -5.38
C ALA A 224 19.74 -10.40 -3.99
N GLU A 225 20.68 -11.32 -3.77
CA GLU A 225 20.87 -11.97 -2.47
C GLU A 225 21.25 -10.95 -1.39
N GLU A 226 22.15 -10.02 -1.69
CA GLU A 226 22.57 -8.97 -0.74
C GLU A 226 21.39 -8.07 -0.34
N ILE A 227 20.66 -7.55 -1.34
CA ILE A 227 19.50 -6.69 -1.12
C ILE A 227 18.42 -7.46 -0.36
N LEU A 228 18.02 -8.64 -0.84
CA LEU A 228 16.95 -9.42 -0.23
C LEU A 228 17.31 -9.91 1.18
N SER A 229 18.56 -10.30 1.43
CA SER A 229 18.97 -10.71 2.79
C SER A 229 18.86 -9.55 3.77
N SER A 230 19.28 -8.35 3.37
CA SER A 230 19.13 -7.14 4.19
C SER A 230 17.66 -6.77 4.37
N HIS A 231 16.87 -6.88 3.31
CA HIS A 231 15.45 -6.57 3.28
C HIS A 231 14.65 -7.46 4.24
N VAL A 232 14.73 -8.78 4.03
CA VAL A 232 14.09 -9.81 4.88
C VAL A 232 14.49 -9.60 6.33
N HIS A 233 15.76 -9.33 6.57
CA HIS A 233 16.20 -9.10 7.93
C HIS A 233 15.50 -7.88 8.58
N LYS A 234 15.40 -6.74 7.88
CA LYS A 234 14.72 -5.54 8.41
C LYS A 234 13.22 -5.78 8.62
N GLU A 235 12.58 -6.51 7.72
CA GLU A 235 11.16 -6.89 7.90
C GLU A 235 10.98 -7.70 9.17
N GLU A 236 11.74 -8.79 9.32
CA GLU A 236 11.53 -9.74 10.40
C GLU A 236 11.89 -9.18 11.77
N THR A 237 12.94 -8.35 11.85
CA THR A 237 13.43 -7.81 13.15
C THR A 237 12.78 -6.49 13.55
N ILE A 238 12.36 -5.67 12.59
CA ILE A 238 11.84 -4.32 12.85
C ILE A 238 10.37 -4.24 12.45
N LEU A 239 10.04 -4.46 11.18
CA LEU A 239 8.70 -4.17 10.65
C LEU A 239 7.63 -5.08 11.25
N PHE A 240 7.84 -6.39 11.19
CA PHE A 240 6.90 -7.41 11.66
C PHE A 240 6.73 -7.36 13.17
N ARG A 241 7.81 -7.10 13.91
CA ARG A 241 7.74 -6.88 15.35
C ARG A 241 6.90 -5.66 15.70
N THR A 242 7.10 -4.57 14.97
CA THR A 242 6.31 -3.35 15.15
C THR A 242 4.85 -3.62 14.82
N ALA A 243 4.58 -4.32 13.71
CA ALA A 243 3.23 -4.73 13.32
C ALA A 243 2.56 -5.57 14.42
N LEU A 244 3.24 -6.59 14.96
CA LEU A 244 2.71 -7.44 16.05
C LEU A 244 2.41 -6.66 17.34
N SER A 245 3.12 -5.55 17.58
CA SER A 245 2.94 -4.74 18.78
C SER A 245 1.75 -3.78 18.69
N HIS A 246 1.30 -3.44 17.47
CA HIS A 246 0.31 -2.39 17.23
C HIS A 246 -0.99 -2.89 16.59
N ILE A 247 -0.91 -3.78 15.60
CA ILE A 247 -2.06 -4.24 14.80
C ILE A 247 -2.96 -5.14 15.65
N GLN A 248 -4.25 -4.82 15.66
CA GLN A 248 -5.24 -5.55 16.43
C GLN A 248 -5.65 -6.86 15.73
N PRO A 249 -6.16 -7.87 16.48
CA PRO A 249 -6.58 -9.14 15.89
C PRO A 249 -7.60 -9.02 14.73
N ASP A 250 -8.51 -8.05 14.78
CA ASP A 250 -9.50 -7.83 13.72
C ASP A 250 -8.88 -7.28 12.43
N GLU A 251 -7.86 -6.43 12.56
CA GLU A 251 -7.11 -5.88 11.43
C GLU A 251 -6.23 -6.96 10.79
N TRP A 252 -5.65 -7.86 11.58
CA TRP A 252 -4.96 -9.04 11.02
C TRP A 252 -5.89 -9.92 10.18
N ARG A 253 -7.18 -10.01 10.53
CA ARG A 253 -8.16 -10.71 9.69
C ARG A 253 -8.48 -9.94 8.40
N ALA A 254 -8.50 -8.61 8.46
CA ALA A 254 -8.67 -7.78 7.27
C ALA A 254 -7.47 -7.93 6.31
N ILE A 255 -6.25 -7.76 6.82
CA ILE A 255 -5.00 -8.00 6.06
C ILE A 255 -5.00 -9.40 5.45
N ARG A 256 -5.44 -10.40 6.20
CA ARG A 256 -5.53 -11.77 5.70
C ARG A 256 -6.53 -11.90 4.53
N ARG A 257 -7.65 -11.17 4.51
CA ARG A 257 -8.57 -11.16 3.37
C ARG A 257 -7.95 -10.46 2.16
N ASP A 258 -7.28 -9.33 2.37
CA ASP A 258 -6.60 -8.61 1.30
C ASP A 258 -5.49 -9.49 0.67
N PHE A 259 -4.80 -10.30 1.48
CA PHE A 259 -3.85 -11.31 0.99
C PHE A 259 -4.49 -12.37 0.09
N ASP A 260 -5.73 -12.79 0.35
CA ASP A 260 -6.46 -13.71 -0.53
C ASP A 260 -6.83 -13.06 -1.87
N GLU A 261 -7.16 -11.77 -1.86
CA GLU A 261 -7.51 -11.00 -3.06
C GLU A 261 -6.28 -10.75 -3.95
N ILE A 262 -5.14 -10.41 -3.34
CA ILE A 262 -3.86 -10.20 -4.04
C ILE A 262 -3.27 -11.53 -4.52
N GLY A 263 -3.36 -12.58 -3.70
CA GLY A 263 -2.84 -13.91 -3.97
C GLY A 263 -1.43 -14.18 -3.43
N TYR A 264 -0.95 -15.40 -3.68
CA TYR A 264 0.22 -15.98 -3.03
C TYR A 264 1.35 -16.32 -4.01
N MET A 265 2.59 -16.26 -3.51
CA MET A 265 3.77 -16.70 -4.24
C MET A 265 3.75 -18.23 -4.40
N HIS A 266 3.35 -18.95 -3.34
CA HIS A 266 3.17 -20.39 -3.38
C HIS A 266 1.87 -20.77 -4.11
N ALA A 267 1.92 -21.88 -4.85
CA ALA A 267 0.74 -22.41 -5.53
C ALA A 267 -0.30 -22.99 -4.56
N ALA A 268 0.14 -23.43 -3.37
CA ALA A 268 -0.76 -23.91 -2.34
C ALA A 268 -1.32 -22.73 -1.55
N THR A 269 -2.64 -22.65 -1.44
CA THR A 269 -3.31 -21.66 -0.60
C THR A 269 -2.92 -21.90 0.86
N PRO A 270 -2.49 -20.86 1.60
CA PRO A 270 -2.24 -20.97 3.03
C PRO A 270 -3.49 -21.44 3.77
N PRO A 271 -3.33 -22.16 4.90
CA PRO A 271 -4.47 -22.57 5.71
C PRO A 271 -5.26 -21.34 6.19
N ALA A 272 -6.54 -21.55 6.48
CA ALA A 272 -7.36 -20.51 7.07
C ALA A 272 -6.74 -20.05 8.39
N LEU A 273 -6.84 -18.75 8.67
CA LEU A 273 -6.36 -18.19 9.93
C LEU A 273 -7.14 -18.83 11.09
N GLU A 274 -6.44 -19.55 11.96
CA GLU A 274 -7.08 -20.18 13.12
C GLU A 274 -7.70 -19.11 14.02
N THR A 275 -8.98 -19.28 14.39
CA THR A 275 -9.69 -18.39 15.31
C THR A 275 -9.23 -18.67 16.75
N GLY A 276 -8.02 -18.24 17.05
CA GLY A 276 -7.36 -18.43 18.33
C GLY A 276 -5.99 -17.78 18.32
N ALA A 277 -5.92 -16.51 17.92
CA ALA A 277 -4.65 -15.79 17.91
C ALA A 277 -4.02 -15.84 19.31
N PRO A 278 -2.77 -16.31 19.47
CA PRO A 278 -2.03 -16.09 20.69
C PRO A 278 -1.84 -14.59 20.82
N SER A 279 -2.52 -13.98 21.80
CA SER A 279 -2.03 -12.73 22.37
C SER A 279 -0.66 -13.07 22.93
N ALA A 280 0.40 -12.56 22.28
CA ALA A 280 1.73 -12.56 22.86
C ALA A 280 1.59 -12.04 24.30
N LYS A 281 2.04 -12.83 25.28
CA LYS A 281 1.92 -12.51 26.69
C LYS A 281 2.39 -11.07 26.92
N ALA A 282 1.44 -10.24 27.34
CA ALA A 282 1.65 -8.87 27.72
C ALA A 282 2.86 -8.74 28.66
N ALA A 283 3.91 -8.07 28.18
CA ALA A 283 4.62 -7.15 29.07
C ALA A 283 3.59 -6.10 29.51
N ALA A 284 3.59 -5.80 30.81
CA ALA A 284 2.51 -5.12 31.53
C ALA A 284 1.92 -3.90 30.78
N PRO A 285 0.58 -3.71 30.82
CA PRO A 285 -0.06 -2.61 30.12
C PRO A 285 0.38 -1.26 30.71
N PRO A 286 0.84 -0.29 29.90
CA PRO A 286 0.73 1.09 30.33
C PRO A 286 -0.76 1.40 30.48
N THR A 287 -1.07 1.86 31.68
CA THR A 287 -2.40 2.19 32.16
C THR A 287 -2.95 3.38 31.37
N SER A 288 -4.26 3.36 31.12
CA SER A 288 -5.08 4.42 30.52
C SER A 288 -4.65 4.86 29.11
N ALA A 289 -5.35 4.34 28.11
CA ALA A 289 -5.46 4.99 26.81
C ALA A 289 -6.12 6.38 26.98
N PRO A 290 -5.48 7.48 26.57
CA PRO A 290 -6.24 8.64 26.12
C PRO A 290 -6.74 8.30 24.71
N ALA A 291 -8.06 8.38 24.51
CA ALA A 291 -8.62 8.47 23.18
C ALA A 291 -7.91 9.63 22.46
N VAL A 292 -7.16 9.32 21.40
CA VAL A 292 -6.62 10.35 20.52
C VAL A 292 -7.84 11.04 19.90
N PRO A 293 -7.98 12.36 20.05
CA PRO A 293 -9.13 13.06 19.51
C PRO A 293 -9.05 12.98 17.98
N ALA A 294 -10.07 12.37 17.38
CA ALA A 294 -10.38 12.60 15.98
C ALA A 294 -10.37 14.13 15.74
N PRO A 295 -9.75 14.61 14.64
CA PRO A 295 -9.75 16.04 14.35
C PRO A 295 -11.21 16.51 14.27
N SER A 296 -11.57 17.46 15.13
CA SER A 296 -12.88 18.12 15.13
C SER A 296 -12.67 19.60 14.84
N PRO A 297 -13.60 20.22 14.10
CA PRO A 297 -14.87 20.63 14.70
C PRO A 297 -16.08 19.93 14.06
N PRO A 298 -17.25 19.93 14.74
CA PRO A 298 -18.46 19.31 14.23
C PRO A 298 -19.04 20.17 13.11
N ALA A 299 -18.60 19.92 11.87
CA ALA A 299 -19.47 20.18 10.73
C ALA A 299 -20.59 19.15 10.81
N ALA A 300 -21.84 19.62 10.76
CA ALA A 300 -23.08 18.84 10.82
C ALA A 300 -22.86 17.42 10.28
N ALA A 301 -23.14 16.39 11.09
CA ALA A 301 -22.98 14.97 10.76
C ALA A 301 -23.25 14.73 9.27
N THR A 302 -22.20 14.76 8.46
CA THR A 302 -22.30 14.46 7.04
C THR A 302 -22.52 12.97 7.02
N GLU A 303 -23.75 12.54 6.77
CA GLU A 303 -24.11 11.14 6.56
C GLU A 303 -23.07 10.55 5.60
N GLN A 304 -22.18 9.72 6.14
CA GLN A 304 -21.22 8.99 5.33
C GLN A 304 -21.93 7.78 4.75
N ILE A 305 -21.77 7.60 3.45
CA ILE A 305 -22.21 6.44 2.70
C ILE A 305 -21.09 5.41 2.82
N GLU A 306 -21.35 4.33 3.54
CA GLU A 306 -20.43 3.20 3.69
C GLU A 306 -20.54 2.29 2.45
N LEU A 307 -19.42 2.08 1.77
CA LEU A 307 -19.26 1.14 0.66
C LEU A 307 -18.25 0.05 1.07
N PRO A 308 -18.26 -1.13 0.42
CA PRO A 308 -17.33 -2.21 0.78
C PRO A 308 -15.84 -1.82 0.74
N SER A 309 -15.47 -0.88 -0.14
CA SER A 309 -14.10 -0.41 -0.36
C SER A 309 -13.77 0.95 0.28
N GLY A 310 -14.66 1.50 1.11
CA GLY A 310 -14.42 2.76 1.82
C GLY A 310 -15.69 3.57 2.06
N SER A 311 -15.54 4.75 2.68
CA SER A 311 -16.66 5.63 2.99
C SER A 311 -16.55 6.96 2.25
N LEU A 312 -17.69 7.49 1.80
CA LEU A 312 -17.79 8.75 1.09
C LEU A 312 -18.91 9.61 1.66
N SER A 313 -18.71 10.93 1.75
CA SER A 313 -19.84 11.84 1.96
C SER A 313 -20.68 11.90 0.68
N LYS A 314 -21.97 12.29 0.80
CA LYS A 314 -22.81 12.60 -0.36
C LYS A 314 -22.13 13.58 -1.33
N LEU A 315 -21.44 14.58 -0.79
CA LEU A 315 -20.70 15.58 -1.59
C LEU A 315 -19.57 14.95 -2.39
N HIS A 316 -18.81 14.02 -1.80
CA HIS A 316 -17.76 13.29 -2.53
C HIS A 316 -18.35 12.47 -3.67
N LEU A 317 -19.44 11.73 -3.42
CA LEU A 317 -20.08 10.90 -4.44
C LEU A 317 -20.59 11.74 -5.62
N GLU A 318 -21.25 12.86 -5.34
CA GLU A 318 -21.71 13.81 -6.36
C GLU A 318 -20.54 14.38 -7.19
N ALA A 319 -19.47 14.82 -6.51
CA ALA A 319 -18.29 15.38 -7.17
C ALA A 319 -17.56 14.36 -8.05
N ILE A 320 -17.41 13.12 -7.58
CA ILE A 320 -16.79 12.03 -8.34
C ILE A 320 -17.62 11.75 -9.59
N LEU A 321 -18.93 11.55 -9.46
CA LEU A 321 -19.81 11.26 -10.61
C LEU A 321 -19.80 12.37 -11.65
N ASN A 322 -19.69 13.64 -11.24
CA ASN A 322 -19.62 14.79 -12.15
C ASN A 322 -18.22 15.00 -12.76
N ALA A 323 -17.16 14.43 -12.16
CA ALA A 323 -15.78 14.51 -12.67
C ALA A 323 -15.47 13.43 -13.71
N LEU A 324 -16.27 12.38 -13.78
CA LEU A 324 -16.09 11.32 -14.77
C LEU A 324 -16.27 11.86 -16.21
N PRO A 325 -15.44 11.44 -17.18
CA PRO A 325 -15.59 11.82 -18.59
C PRO A 325 -16.70 11.00 -19.28
N VAL A 326 -17.78 10.68 -18.55
CA VAL A 326 -18.93 9.92 -19.03
C VAL A 326 -20.22 10.54 -18.52
N ASP A 327 -21.22 10.65 -19.39
CA ASP A 327 -22.60 10.96 -19.02
C ASP A 327 -23.29 9.70 -18.53
N VAL A 328 -23.82 9.74 -17.32
CA VAL A 328 -24.50 8.63 -16.66
C VAL A 328 -25.96 8.99 -16.43
N THR A 329 -26.86 8.08 -16.80
CA THR A 329 -28.28 8.14 -16.42
C THR A 329 -28.69 6.78 -15.85
N PHE A 330 -29.28 6.79 -14.65
CA PHE A 330 -29.81 5.58 -14.01
C PHE A 330 -31.34 5.58 -14.05
N VAL A 331 -31.88 4.47 -14.53
CA VAL A 331 -33.30 4.14 -14.57
C VAL A 331 -33.54 3.02 -13.56
N ASP A 332 -34.47 3.19 -12.63
CA ASP A 332 -34.78 2.19 -11.60
C ASP A 332 -35.53 0.97 -12.14
N ALA A 333 -35.81 0.01 -11.26
CA ALA A 333 -36.54 -1.22 -11.60
C ALA A 333 -37.96 -0.97 -12.13
N ASP A 334 -38.57 0.18 -11.79
CA ASP A 334 -39.89 0.62 -12.24
C ASP A 334 -39.84 1.41 -13.56
N ASP A 335 -38.70 1.37 -14.26
CA ASP A 335 -38.43 2.05 -15.53
C ASP A 335 -38.52 3.58 -15.44
N ARG A 336 -38.27 4.15 -14.25
CA ARG A 336 -38.25 5.61 -14.03
C ARG A 336 -36.84 6.14 -13.92
N VAL A 337 -36.60 7.31 -14.51
CA VAL A 337 -35.30 7.98 -14.40
C VAL A 337 -35.10 8.42 -12.95
N ALA A 338 -34.19 7.77 -12.25
CA ALA A 338 -33.93 8.01 -10.83
C ALA A 338 -32.77 9.00 -10.62
N TYR A 339 -31.78 8.99 -11.52
CA TYR A 339 -30.59 9.83 -11.38
C TYR A 339 -29.92 10.10 -12.74
N PHE A 340 -29.21 11.21 -12.85
CA PHE A 340 -28.19 11.44 -13.88
C PHE A 340 -27.10 12.35 -13.31
N ASN A 341 -25.86 12.19 -13.78
CA ASN A 341 -24.76 13.10 -13.41
C ASN A 341 -24.78 14.39 -14.26
N GLU A 342 -24.13 15.43 -13.78
CA GLU A 342 -24.07 16.76 -14.40
C GLU A 342 -22.60 17.14 -14.71
N PRO A 343 -21.89 16.40 -15.59
CA PRO A 343 -20.51 16.74 -15.94
C PRO A 343 -20.47 18.04 -16.76
N ALA A 344 -19.30 18.68 -16.78
CA ALA A 344 -19.10 19.97 -17.45
C ALA A 344 -19.41 19.90 -18.96
N GLU A 345 -19.05 18.79 -19.60
CA GLU A 345 -19.35 18.52 -21.00
C GLU A 345 -20.29 17.33 -21.10
N ARG A 346 -21.44 17.55 -21.77
CA ARG A 346 -22.46 16.53 -21.99
C ARG A 346 -22.66 16.24 -23.46
N VAL A 347 -22.82 14.98 -23.79
CA VAL A 347 -23.24 14.46 -25.09
C VAL A 347 -24.72 14.72 -25.31
N PHE A 348 -25.55 14.37 -24.32
CA PHE A 348 -27.00 14.52 -24.39
C PHE A 348 -27.53 15.45 -23.30
N PRO A 349 -28.24 16.54 -23.64
CA PRO A 349 -28.82 17.41 -22.63
C PRO A 349 -29.91 16.66 -21.83
N ARG A 350 -29.90 16.81 -20.51
CA ARG A 350 -31.00 16.39 -19.62
C ARG A 350 -31.43 17.56 -18.74
N ALA A 351 -32.73 17.74 -18.61
CA ALA A 351 -33.31 18.66 -17.63
C ALA A 351 -33.68 17.90 -16.36
N ARG A 352 -33.50 18.51 -15.19
CA ARG A 352 -33.87 17.91 -13.88
C ARG A 352 -35.35 17.50 -13.81
N SER A 353 -36.22 18.09 -14.63
CA SER A 353 -37.63 17.69 -14.76
C SER A 353 -37.85 16.28 -15.31
N VAL A 354 -36.82 15.60 -15.81
CA VAL A 354 -36.91 14.20 -16.26
C VAL A 354 -36.93 13.20 -15.11
N ILE A 355 -36.46 13.58 -13.92
CA ILE A 355 -36.43 12.68 -12.76
C ILE A 355 -37.85 12.23 -12.41
N GLY A 356 -38.03 10.92 -12.21
CA GLY A 356 -39.30 10.25 -11.94
C GLY A 356 -40.15 9.97 -13.19
N ARG A 357 -39.78 10.48 -14.36
CA ARG A 357 -40.46 10.19 -15.63
C ARG A 357 -40.10 8.78 -16.10
N THR A 358 -41.05 8.08 -16.72
CA THR A 358 -40.77 6.77 -17.31
C THR A 358 -39.89 6.91 -18.55
N VAL A 359 -38.94 5.99 -18.73
CA VAL A 359 -37.94 6.06 -19.80
C VAL A 359 -38.54 6.01 -21.21
N GLN A 360 -39.68 5.32 -21.38
CA GLN A 360 -40.43 5.25 -22.64
C GLN A 360 -40.92 6.63 -23.08
N ASN A 361 -41.29 7.50 -22.13
CA ASN A 361 -41.72 8.87 -22.41
C ASN A 361 -40.55 9.81 -22.71
N CYS A 362 -39.31 9.40 -22.43
CA CYS A 362 -38.11 10.19 -22.68
C CYS A 362 -37.56 10.01 -24.11
N HIS A 363 -38.10 9.06 -24.88
CA HIS A 363 -37.64 8.70 -26.21
C HIS A 363 -38.70 8.97 -27.28
N PRO A 364 -38.31 9.30 -28.52
CA PRO A 364 -39.24 9.40 -29.65
C PRO A 364 -39.97 8.07 -29.91
N PRO A 365 -41.22 8.07 -30.40
CA PRO A 365 -42.01 6.84 -30.62
C PRO A 365 -41.31 5.77 -31.47
N LYS A 366 -40.48 6.20 -32.42
CA LYS A 366 -39.69 5.31 -33.29
C LYS A 366 -38.63 4.49 -32.57
N SER A 367 -38.19 4.86 -31.37
CA SER A 367 -37.12 4.17 -30.62
C SER A 367 -37.61 3.54 -29.30
N VAL A 368 -38.87 3.75 -28.91
CA VAL A 368 -39.42 3.18 -27.67
C VAL A 368 -39.36 1.65 -27.66
N HIS A 369 -39.64 1.01 -28.79
CA HIS A 369 -39.61 -0.46 -28.90
C HIS A 369 -38.21 -1.04 -28.60
N VAL A 370 -37.14 -0.33 -29.01
CA VAL A 370 -35.75 -0.75 -28.73
C VAL A 370 -35.46 -0.63 -27.24
N VAL A 371 -35.89 0.48 -26.61
CA VAL A 371 -35.73 0.70 -25.17
C VAL A 371 -36.47 -0.38 -24.36
N GLU A 372 -37.70 -0.70 -24.75
CA GLU A 372 -38.49 -1.75 -24.11
C GLU A 372 -37.86 -3.13 -24.26
N GLU A 373 -37.27 -3.43 -25.42
CA GLU A 373 -36.55 -4.68 -25.65
C GLU A 373 -35.31 -4.79 -24.75
N ILE A 374 -34.50 -3.74 -24.66
CA ILE A 374 -33.32 -3.70 -23.78
C ILE A 374 -33.76 -3.96 -22.33
N LEU A 375 -34.71 -3.19 -21.81
CA LEU A 375 -35.18 -3.34 -20.43
C LEU A 375 -35.77 -4.72 -20.16
N ARG A 376 -36.50 -5.30 -21.12
CA ARG A 376 -37.04 -6.66 -21.01
C ARG A 376 -35.90 -7.69 -20.89
N THR A 377 -34.90 -7.63 -21.77
CA THR A 377 -33.75 -8.57 -21.75
C THR A 377 -32.90 -8.42 -20.49
N PHE A 378 -32.78 -7.21 -19.96
CA PHE A 378 -32.07 -6.96 -18.70
C PHE A 378 -32.87 -7.48 -17.50
N LYS A 379 -34.18 -7.23 -17.45
CA LYS A 379 -35.06 -7.75 -16.39
C LYS A 379 -35.12 -9.28 -16.37
N SER A 380 -35.10 -9.93 -17.54
CA SER A 380 -35.12 -11.41 -17.63
C SER A 380 -33.77 -12.06 -17.36
N GLY A 381 -32.67 -11.31 -17.38
CA GLY A 381 -31.31 -11.86 -17.30
C GLY A 381 -30.81 -12.47 -18.61
N GLU A 382 -31.48 -12.19 -19.73
CA GLU A 382 -31.03 -12.63 -21.06
C GLU A 382 -29.78 -11.87 -21.52
N ARG A 383 -29.66 -10.60 -21.12
CA ARG A 383 -28.49 -9.75 -21.36
C ARG A 383 -28.17 -8.92 -20.12
N ASP A 384 -26.90 -8.60 -19.95
CA ASP A 384 -26.42 -7.68 -18.91
C ASP A 384 -25.84 -6.38 -19.47
N SER A 385 -25.61 -6.30 -20.78
CA SER A 385 -25.18 -5.09 -21.45
C SER A 385 -25.70 -5.00 -22.88
N GLU A 386 -25.79 -3.78 -23.41
CA GLU A 386 -26.06 -3.48 -24.81
C GLU A 386 -25.30 -2.21 -25.20
N GLU A 387 -24.77 -2.14 -26.42
CA GLU A 387 -23.88 -1.06 -26.83
C GLU A 387 -24.26 -0.46 -28.18
N PHE A 388 -24.12 0.85 -28.30
CA PHE A 388 -24.37 1.60 -29.51
C PHE A 388 -23.24 2.60 -29.74
N TYR A 389 -22.95 2.89 -31.00
CA TYR A 389 -22.01 3.91 -31.37
C TYR A 389 -22.53 4.68 -32.58
N LEU A 390 -22.44 6.00 -32.53
CA LEU A 390 -22.92 6.88 -33.60
C LEU A 390 -22.10 8.15 -33.70
N HIS A 391 -22.09 8.73 -34.90
CA HIS A 391 -21.53 10.05 -35.12
C HIS A 391 -22.62 11.11 -34.88
N LEU A 392 -22.30 12.09 -34.02
CA LEU A 392 -23.17 13.23 -33.74
C LEU A 392 -22.39 14.53 -34.02
N GLY A 393 -22.44 14.96 -35.28
CA GLY A 393 -21.57 16.05 -35.75
C GLY A 393 -20.11 15.62 -35.75
N GLU A 394 -19.26 16.33 -35.02
CA GLU A 394 -17.83 16.03 -34.87
C GLU A 394 -17.54 15.00 -33.76
N ARG A 395 -18.55 14.68 -32.93
CA ARG A 395 -18.41 13.74 -31.82
C ARG A 395 -18.60 12.31 -32.29
N TYR A 396 -17.79 11.38 -31.79
CA TYR A 396 -18.02 9.95 -31.95
C TYR A 396 -18.52 9.40 -30.63
N VAL A 397 -19.83 9.23 -30.52
CA VAL A 397 -20.49 8.87 -29.26
C VAL A 397 -20.56 7.36 -29.14
N TYR A 398 -20.06 6.84 -28.02
CA TYR A 398 -20.24 5.48 -27.56
C TYR A 398 -21.23 5.47 -26.39
N ILE A 399 -22.28 4.66 -26.49
CA ILE A 399 -23.36 4.53 -25.52
C ILE A 399 -23.42 3.08 -25.08
N GLN A 400 -23.39 2.85 -23.78
CA GLN A 400 -23.52 1.54 -23.17
C GLN A 400 -24.69 1.53 -22.20
N TYR A 401 -25.48 0.47 -22.25
CA TYR A 401 -26.52 0.18 -21.28
C TYR A 401 -26.09 -1.02 -20.46
N PHE A 402 -26.25 -0.97 -19.13
CA PHE A 402 -25.91 -2.06 -18.22
C PHE A 402 -27.09 -2.42 -17.33
N ALA A 403 -27.33 -3.71 -17.13
CA ALA A 403 -28.24 -4.20 -16.10
C ALA A 403 -27.56 -4.06 -14.73
N VAL A 404 -28.10 -3.21 -13.86
CA VAL A 404 -27.61 -3.04 -12.50
C VAL A 404 -28.27 -4.08 -11.61
N ARG A 405 -27.47 -4.88 -10.90
CA ARG A 405 -27.95 -5.94 -10.00
C ARG A 405 -27.28 -5.83 -8.64
N ASP A 406 -27.93 -6.36 -7.61
CA ASP A 406 -27.32 -6.52 -6.29
C ASP A 406 -26.47 -7.81 -6.20
N THR A 407 -25.87 -8.04 -5.02
CA THR A 407 -25.05 -9.23 -4.74
C THR A 407 -25.80 -10.56 -4.84
N GLU A 408 -27.14 -10.54 -4.83
CA GLU A 408 -28.00 -11.71 -5.00
C GLU A 408 -28.47 -11.88 -6.45
N GLY A 409 -28.02 -11.02 -7.37
CA GLY A 409 -28.39 -11.03 -8.79
C GLY A 409 -29.76 -10.40 -9.08
N ARG A 410 -30.40 -9.75 -8.11
CA ARG A 410 -31.71 -9.11 -8.32
C ARG A 410 -31.53 -7.83 -9.13
N TYR A 411 -32.37 -7.64 -10.14
CA TYR A 411 -32.35 -6.45 -10.99
C TYR A 411 -32.78 -5.20 -10.21
N LEU A 412 -31.89 -4.20 -10.17
CA LEU A 412 -32.11 -2.91 -9.52
C LEU A 412 -32.49 -1.81 -10.51
N GLY A 413 -32.09 -1.94 -11.78
CA GLY A 413 -32.32 -0.92 -12.80
C GLY A 413 -31.38 -1.03 -14.00
N CYS A 414 -31.42 -0.04 -14.87
CA CYS A 414 -30.60 0.09 -16.05
C CYS A 414 -29.72 1.35 -15.95
N LEU A 415 -28.42 1.21 -16.15
CA LEU A 415 -27.48 2.31 -16.25
C LEU A 415 -27.17 2.61 -17.72
N GLU A 416 -27.43 3.82 -18.18
CA GLU A 416 -26.93 4.35 -19.46
C GLU A 416 -25.63 5.12 -19.18
N ALA A 417 -24.55 4.78 -19.86
CA ALA A 417 -23.28 5.50 -19.88
C ALA A 417 -22.97 5.96 -21.31
N SER A 418 -22.70 7.24 -21.53
CA SER A 418 -22.37 7.80 -22.84
C SER A 418 -21.05 8.58 -22.78
N GLN A 419 -20.20 8.41 -23.79
CA GLN A 419 -18.90 9.07 -23.88
C GLN A 419 -18.60 9.51 -25.32
N ASP A 420 -17.99 10.69 -25.48
CA ASP A 420 -17.33 11.03 -26.75
C ASP A 420 -15.95 10.38 -26.78
N ILE A 421 -15.80 9.36 -27.63
CA ILE A 421 -14.59 8.56 -27.75
C ILE A 421 -13.65 9.08 -28.85
N ALA A 422 -14.02 10.13 -29.59
CA ALA A 422 -13.15 10.70 -30.62
C ALA A 422 -11.77 11.14 -30.06
N PRO A 423 -11.67 11.82 -28.89
CA PRO A 423 -10.38 12.14 -28.29
C PRO A 423 -9.57 10.89 -27.90
N ILE A 424 -10.24 9.85 -27.41
CA ILE A 424 -9.60 8.58 -27.01
C ILE A 424 -9.01 7.87 -28.23
N GLN A 425 -9.75 7.81 -29.35
CA GLN A 425 -9.28 7.20 -30.59
C GLN A 425 -8.10 7.96 -31.23
N SER A 426 -7.87 9.23 -30.84
CA SER A 426 -6.74 10.03 -31.32
C SER A 426 -5.42 9.78 -30.58
N ILE A 427 -5.46 9.08 -29.44
CA ILE A 427 -4.27 8.80 -28.62
C ILE A 427 -3.33 7.86 -29.40
N THR A 428 -2.04 8.22 -29.44
CA THR A 428 -0.97 7.41 -30.02
C THR A 428 0.27 7.44 -29.13
N GLY A 429 1.11 6.39 -29.19
CA GLY A 429 2.31 6.29 -28.36
C GLY A 429 1.99 6.04 -26.88
N GLU A 430 2.84 6.55 -25.98
CA GLU A 430 2.72 6.37 -24.53
C GLU A 430 3.04 7.69 -23.80
N LYS A 431 2.30 7.99 -22.71
CA LYS A 431 2.58 9.10 -21.79
C LYS A 431 2.68 8.53 -20.36
N ARG A 432 3.90 8.41 -19.83
CA ARG A 432 4.19 7.73 -18.54
C ARG A 432 4.48 8.67 -17.36
N ILE A 433 4.68 9.95 -17.62
CA ILE A 433 4.98 10.98 -16.62
C ILE A 433 4.25 12.28 -16.96
N LEU A 434 4.04 13.14 -15.96
CA LEU A 434 3.58 14.51 -16.16
C LEU A 434 4.61 15.28 -17.01
N GLU A 435 4.13 16.09 -17.95
CA GLU A 435 4.97 16.99 -18.77
C GLU A 435 5.56 18.14 -17.95
#